data_AF-A0A0D1KAL3-F1
#
_entry.id   AF-A0A0D1KAL3-F1
#
_cell.length_a   1.000
_cell.length_b   1.000
_cell.length_c   1.000
_cell.angle_alpha   90.00
_cell.angle_beta   90.00
_cell.angle_gamma   90.00
#
_symmetry.space_group_name_H-M   'P 1'
#
loop_
_entity.id
_entity.type
_entity.pdbx_description
1 polymer ?
#
loop_
_entity_poly.entity_id
_entity_poly.type
_entity_poly.pdbx_seq_one_letter_code
_entity_poly.pdbx_strand_id
1 'polypeptide(L)'
;MVVVSLERKQAEQIIQAVGGATNIERVIHCVTRLRFYLVDPSKVDSPRLVAIDGVAGEAFNALLGQYQVVIGPGVHEVYEMVENVLQDATRELDAQPSASGVWQRVKQWVNGIKKDY
;
A
#
# COMPACT_ATOMS: atom_id res chain seq x y z
N MET A 1 24.65 -2.46 -9.57
CA MET A 1 23.73 -2.25 -8.44
C MET A 1 22.91 -0.97 -8.66
N VAL A 2 22.14 -0.91 -9.75
CA VAL A 2 21.30 0.25 -10.14
C VAL A 2 19.86 -0.19 -10.51
N VAL A 3 19.67 -1.47 -10.83
CA VAL A 3 18.35 -2.04 -11.21
C VAL A 3 17.34 -2.05 -10.05
N VAL A 4 17.78 -2.39 -8.83
CA VAL A 4 16.94 -2.49 -7.62
C VAL A 4 16.19 -1.18 -7.31
N SER A 5 16.79 -0.02 -7.56
CA SER A 5 16.16 1.28 -7.26
C SER A 5 15.00 1.63 -8.18
N LEU A 6 14.98 1.13 -9.42
CA LEU A 6 13.92 1.44 -10.39
C LEU A 6 12.64 0.64 -10.07
N GLU A 7 12.81 -0.64 -9.76
CA GLU A 7 11.70 -1.56 -9.44
C GLU A 7 11.02 -1.14 -8.13
N ARG A 8 11.79 -0.72 -7.11
CA ARG A 8 11.21 -0.18 -5.87
C ARG A 8 10.35 1.05 -6.14
N LYS A 9 10.85 2.01 -6.95
CA LYS A 9 10.08 3.21 -7.30
C LYS A 9 8.80 2.87 -8.05
N GLN A 10 8.88 1.94 -9.00
CA GLN A 10 7.71 1.45 -9.74
C GLN A 10 6.68 0.82 -8.80
N ALA A 11 7.13 -0.04 -7.88
CA ALA A 11 6.27 -0.66 -6.86
C ALA A 11 5.57 0.38 -5.97
N GLU A 12 6.31 1.38 -5.48
CA GLU A 12 5.74 2.48 -4.69
C GLU A 12 4.68 3.27 -5.48
N GLN A 13 4.94 3.56 -6.76
CA GLN A 13 3.99 4.24 -7.63
C GLN A 13 2.72 3.41 -7.85
N ILE A 14 2.86 2.10 -8.07
CA ILE A 14 1.73 1.17 -8.22
C ILE A 14 0.91 1.14 -6.92
N ILE A 15 1.55 0.97 -5.76
CA ILE A 15 0.87 0.95 -4.45
C ILE A 15 0.09 2.24 -4.22
N GLN A 16 0.69 3.40 -4.53
CA GLN A 16 0.00 4.69 -4.42
C GLN A 16 -1.19 4.79 -5.37
N ALA A 17 -1.03 4.35 -6.62
CA ALA A 17 -2.08 4.42 -7.63
C ALA A 17 -3.27 3.51 -7.28
N VAL A 18 -3.07 2.37 -6.61
CA VAL A 18 -4.17 1.51 -6.15
C VAL A 18 -4.83 1.96 -4.83
N GLY A 19 -4.52 3.17 -4.35
CA GLY A 19 -5.14 3.75 -3.15
C GLY A 19 -4.31 3.59 -1.86
N GLY A 20 -3.04 3.19 -1.98
CA GLY A 20 -2.09 3.06 -0.88
C GLY A 20 -2.08 1.69 -0.20
N ALA A 21 -1.09 1.47 0.69
CA ALA A 21 -0.88 0.18 1.36
C ALA A 21 -2.09 -0.28 2.17
N THR A 22 -2.81 0.64 2.82
CA THR A 22 -4.02 0.34 3.60
C THR A 22 -5.22 -0.07 2.73
N ASN A 23 -5.15 0.13 1.42
CA ASN A 23 -6.20 -0.29 0.49
C ASN A 23 -5.95 -1.69 -0.09
N ILE A 24 -4.80 -2.30 0.20
CA ILE A 24 -4.41 -3.62 -0.34
C ILE A 24 -4.61 -4.67 0.75
N GLU A 25 -5.51 -5.62 0.53
CA GLU A 25 -5.68 -6.78 1.42
C GLU A 25 -4.61 -7.84 1.14
N ARG A 26 -4.34 -8.09 -0.14
CA ARG A 26 -3.29 -8.99 -0.60
C ARG A 26 -2.94 -8.73 -2.05
N VAL A 27 -1.73 -9.10 -2.43
CA VAL A 27 -1.25 -9.12 -3.82
C VAL A 27 -0.76 -10.51 -4.17
N ILE A 28 -1.03 -10.95 -5.39
CA ILE A 28 -0.43 -12.15 -5.99
C ILE A 28 0.04 -11.80 -7.40
N HIS A 29 0.83 -12.66 -8.02
CA HIS A 29 1.23 -12.49 -9.42
C HIS A 29 1.05 -13.78 -10.23
N CYS A 30 0.91 -13.60 -11.54
CA CYS A 30 1.11 -14.68 -12.52
C CYS A 30 2.28 -14.32 -13.44
N VAL A 31 2.38 -14.94 -14.62
CA VAL A 31 3.53 -14.71 -15.53
C VAL A 31 3.63 -13.27 -16.05
N THR A 32 2.50 -12.54 -16.14
CA THR A 32 2.47 -11.19 -16.76
C THR A 32 1.68 -10.14 -15.99
N ARG A 33 1.04 -10.50 -14.86
CA ARG A 33 0.12 -9.61 -14.15
C ARG A 33 0.31 -9.67 -12.64
N LEU A 34 0.27 -8.50 -12.02
CA LEU A 34 -0.05 -8.35 -10.60
C LEU A 34 -1.56 -8.38 -10.43
N ARG A 35 -2.03 -9.02 -9.35
CA ARG A 35 -3.45 -9.11 -9.01
C ARG A 35 -3.61 -8.66 -7.57
N PHE A 36 -4.21 -7.50 -7.42
CA PHE A 36 -4.54 -6.90 -6.13
C PHE A 36 -5.95 -7.28 -5.73
N TYR A 37 -6.09 -7.63 -4.46
CA TYR A 37 -7.36 -7.67 -3.76
C TYR A 37 -7.42 -6.41 -2.92
N LEU A 38 -8.36 -5.54 -3.24
CA LEU A 38 -8.45 -4.19 -2.67
C LEU A 38 -9.63 -4.10 -1.73
N VAL A 39 -9.44 -3.37 -0.62
CA VAL A 39 -10.51 -3.03 0.32
C VAL A 39 -11.57 -2.19 -0.38
N ASP A 40 -11.14 -1.20 -1.17
CA ASP A 40 -12.01 -0.33 -1.95
C ASP A 40 -11.44 -0.10 -3.36
N PRO A 41 -11.98 -0.80 -4.38
CA PRO A 41 -11.57 -0.63 -5.77
C PRO A 41 -11.83 0.78 -6.34
N SER A 42 -12.70 1.59 -5.72
CA SER A 42 -12.98 2.95 -6.21
C SER A 42 -11.86 3.94 -5.94
N LYS A 43 -10.91 3.60 -5.05
CA LYS A 43 -9.73 4.42 -4.74
C LYS A 43 -8.60 4.29 -5.73
N VAL A 44 -8.77 3.47 -6.77
CA VAL A 44 -7.74 3.29 -7.78
C VAL A 44 -7.72 4.48 -8.74
N ASP A 45 -6.56 5.11 -8.86
CA ASP A 45 -6.24 6.13 -9.84
C ASP A 45 -5.73 5.46 -11.12
N SER A 46 -6.68 4.98 -11.92
CA SER A 46 -6.43 4.30 -13.19
C SER A 46 -5.57 5.11 -14.17
N PRO A 47 -5.85 6.41 -14.43
CA PRO A 47 -5.00 7.23 -15.30
C PRO A 47 -3.54 7.30 -14.84
N ARG A 48 -3.32 7.42 -13.52
CA ARG A 48 -1.97 7.42 -12.97
C ARG A 48 -1.30 6.06 -13.08
N LEU A 49 -2.03 4.98 -12.84
CA LEU A 49 -1.51 3.61 -12.90
C LEU A 49 -0.98 3.26 -14.29
N VAL A 50 -1.75 3.55 -15.35
CA VAL A 50 -1.35 3.25 -16.74
C VAL A 50 -0.24 4.16 -17.26
N ALA A 51 0.04 5.28 -16.59
CA ALA A 51 1.14 6.19 -16.92
C ALA A 51 2.48 5.77 -16.30
N ILE A 52 2.50 4.76 -15.43
CA ILE A 52 3.74 4.24 -14.82
C ILE A 52 4.51 3.46 -15.88
N ASP A 53 5.81 3.75 -16.00
CA ASP A 53 6.70 3.02 -16.90
C ASP A 53 6.68 1.52 -16.60
N GLY A 54 6.61 0.69 -17.64
CA GLY A 54 6.45 -0.76 -17.52
C GLY A 54 5.03 -1.26 -17.18
N VAL A 55 4.04 -0.39 -17.00
CA VAL A 55 2.61 -0.80 -16.94
C VAL A 55 2.02 -0.75 -18.35
N ALA A 56 1.64 -1.91 -18.87
CA ALA A 56 1.00 -2.05 -20.18
C ALA A 56 -0.53 -1.82 -20.13
N GLY A 57 -1.12 -1.88 -18.95
CA GLY A 57 -2.55 -1.61 -18.76
C GLY A 57 -3.11 -2.20 -17.47
N GLU A 58 -4.41 -2.07 -17.32
CA GLU A 58 -5.16 -2.50 -16.14
C GLU A 58 -6.45 -3.21 -16.54
N ALA A 59 -6.99 -4.02 -15.63
CA ALA A 59 -8.31 -4.61 -15.77
C ALA A 59 -8.92 -4.94 -14.40
N PHE A 60 -10.20 -4.64 -14.23
CA PHE A 60 -10.95 -5.10 -13.05
C PHE A 60 -11.75 -6.35 -13.39
N ASN A 61 -11.47 -7.46 -12.69
CA ASN A 61 -12.29 -8.67 -12.73
C ASN A 61 -13.22 -8.69 -11.52
N ALA A 62 -14.44 -8.17 -11.72
CA ALA A 62 -15.45 -8.09 -10.68
C ALA A 62 -15.87 -9.47 -10.11
N LEU A 63 -15.86 -10.53 -10.93
CA LEU A 63 -16.25 -11.88 -10.50
C LEU A 63 -15.25 -12.48 -9.50
N LEU A 64 -13.97 -12.15 -9.65
CA LEU A 64 -12.90 -12.62 -8.77
C LEU A 64 -12.50 -11.60 -7.70
N GLY A 65 -13.08 -10.40 -7.73
CA GLY A 65 -12.68 -9.29 -6.86
C GLY A 65 -11.22 -8.87 -7.06
N GLN A 66 -10.68 -9.02 -8.28
CA GLN A 66 -9.27 -8.78 -8.57
C GLN A 66 -9.10 -7.53 -9.42
N TYR A 67 -8.30 -6.60 -8.94
CA TYR A 67 -7.75 -5.52 -9.74
C TYR A 67 -6.40 -5.97 -10.34
N GLN A 68 -6.28 -5.97 -11.66
CA GLN A 68 -5.13 -6.52 -12.36
C GLN A 68 -4.31 -5.42 -13.00
N VAL A 69 -3.00 -5.49 -12.82
CA VAL A 69 -2.02 -4.60 -13.48
C VAL A 69 -1.18 -5.46 -14.39
N VAL A 70 -1.15 -5.12 -15.68
CA VAL A 70 -0.38 -5.82 -16.71
C VAL A 70 1.00 -5.19 -16.78
N ILE A 71 2.04 -5.95 -16.43
CA ILE A 71 3.45 -5.49 -16.48
C ILE A 71 4.16 -6.12 -17.68
N GLY A 72 3.91 -7.42 -17.92
CA GLY A 72 4.63 -8.20 -18.94
C GLY A 72 5.77 -9.05 -18.33
N PRO A 73 6.79 -9.42 -19.14
CA PRO A 73 7.97 -10.13 -18.64
C PRO A 73 8.68 -9.28 -17.59
N GLY A 74 9.03 -9.86 -16.43
CA GLY A 74 9.63 -9.12 -15.31
C GLY A 74 8.66 -8.78 -14.17
N VAL A 75 7.42 -9.30 -14.20
CA VAL A 75 6.42 -9.06 -13.15
C VAL A 75 6.83 -9.64 -11.79
N HIS A 76 7.74 -10.63 -11.77
CA HIS A 76 8.19 -11.28 -10.54
C HIS A 76 9.02 -10.31 -9.69
N GLU A 77 9.94 -9.59 -10.31
CA GLU A 77 10.80 -8.59 -9.69
C GLU A 77 9.98 -7.42 -9.14
N VAL A 78 8.97 -6.98 -9.91
CA VAL A 78 8.02 -5.94 -9.45
C VAL A 78 7.19 -6.45 -8.28
N TYR A 79 6.75 -7.70 -8.31
CA TYR A 79 6.00 -8.32 -7.21
C TYR A 79 6.81 -8.36 -5.90
N GLU A 80 8.05 -8.84 -5.94
CA GLU A 80 8.92 -8.88 -4.76
C GLU A 80 9.12 -7.48 -4.17
N MET A 81 9.27 -6.46 -5.02
CA MET A 81 9.37 -5.08 -4.56
C MET A 81 8.08 -4.56 -3.94
N VAL A 82 6.92 -4.88 -4.51
CA VAL A 82 5.63 -4.55 -3.91
C VAL A 82 5.49 -5.18 -2.53
N GLU A 83 5.82 -6.46 -2.36
CA GLU A 83 5.79 -7.10 -1.04
C GLU A 83 6.74 -6.45 -0.05
N ASN A 84 7.97 -6.14 -0.46
CA ASN A 84 8.95 -5.48 0.40
C ASN A 84 8.47 -4.10 0.86
N VAL A 85 7.92 -3.28 -0.04
CA VAL A 85 7.38 -1.96 0.29
C VAL A 85 6.18 -2.06 1.23
N LEU A 86 5.29 -3.05 1.03
CA LEU A 86 4.17 -3.28 1.94
C LEU A 86 4.63 -3.69 3.34
N GLN A 87 5.63 -4.56 3.45
CA GLN A 87 6.20 -4.95 4.74
C GLN A 87 6.88 -3.78 5.46
N ASP A 88 7.61 -2.94 4.72
CA ASP A 88 8.24 -1.74 5.27
C ASP A 88 7.16 -0.77 5.80
N ALA A 89 6.07 -0.57 5.06
CA ALA A 89 4.95 0.27 5.48
C ALA A 89 4.25 -0.29 6.75
N THR A 90 4.06 -1.61 6.86
CA THR A 90 3.52 -2.22 8.08
C THR A 90 4.43 -1.99 9.28
N ARG A 91 5.75 -2.16 9.12
CA ARG A 91 6.72 -1.91 10.20
C ARG A 91 6.71 -0.46 10.66
N GLU A 92 6.56 0.49 9.75
CA GLU A 92 6.45 1.91 10.10
C GLU A 92 5.16 2.23 10.87
N LEU A 93 4.04 1.61 10.50
CA LEU A 93 2.77 1.73 11.21
C LEU A 93 2.86 1.17 12.64
N ASP A 94 3.56 0.04 12.82
CA ASP A 94 3.77 -0.57 14.13
C ASP A 94 4.82 0.16 14.99
N ALA A 95 5.80 0.80 14.35
CA ALA A 95 6.86 1.56 15.01
C ALA A 95 6.40 2.93 15.51
N GLN A 96 5.33 3.50 14.94
CA GLN A 96 4.73 4.71 15.48
C GLN A 96 4.01 4.36 16.79
N PRO A 97 4.40 4.95 17.95
CA PRO A 97 3.69 4.71 19.18
C PRO A 97 2.27 5.27 19.01
N SER A 98 1.31 4.37 18.80
CA SER A 98 -0.11 4.70 18.78
C SER A 98 -0.43 5.57 19.99
N ALA A 99 -1.37 6.49 19.83
CA ALA A 99 -1.73 7.64 20.67
C ALA A 99 -1.76 7.50 22.23
N SER A 100 -1.39 6.36 22.79
CA SER A 100 -1.03 6.11 24.19
C SER A 100 -0.37 7.30 24.88
N GLY A 101 0.65 7.95 24.30
CA GLY A 101 1.33 9.09 24.94
C GLY A 101 0.45 10.33 25.11
N VAL A 102 -0.37 10.67 24.11
CA VAL A 102 -1.26 11.84 24.15
C VAL A 102 -2.43 11.59 25.10
N TRP A 103 -3.02 10.39 25.04
CA TRP A 103 -4.12 10.01 25.94
C TRP A 103 -3.69 9.89 27.39
N GLN A 104 -2.44 9.47 27.69
CA GLN A 104 -1.92 9.46 29.06
C GLN A 104 -1.72 10.88 29.62
N ARG A 105 -1.26 11.83 28.79
CA ARG A 105 -1.11 13.25 29.18
C ARG A 105 -2.46 13.93 29.40
N VAL A 106 -3.44 13.65 28.54
CA VAL A 106 -4.83 14.13 28.71
C VAL A 106 -5.46 13.54 29.98
N LYS A 107 -5.27 12.25 30.27
CA LYS A 107 -5.76 11.63 31.52
C LYS A 107 -5.16 12.27 32.78
N GLN A 108 -3.85 12.56 32.77
CA GLN A 108 -3.20 13.21 33.91
C GLN A 108 -3.74 14.64 34.13
N TRP A 109 -4.01 15.39 33.07
CA TRP A 109 -4.60 16.72 33.15
C TRP A 109 -6.06 16.68 33.66
N VAL A 110 -6.90 15.81 33.11
CA VAL A 110 -8.30 15.66 33.53
C VAL A 110 -8.42 15.18 34.99
N ASN A 111 -7.57 14.26 35.42
CA ASN A 111 -7.55 13.80 36.81
C ASN A 111 -6.98 14.85 37.77
N GLY A 112 -6.14 15.77 37.30
CA GLY A 112 -5.64 16.90 38.09
C GLY A 112 -6.70 17.96 38.40
N ILE A 113 -7.66 18.18 37.49
CA ILE A 113 -8.71 19.21 37.65
C ILE A 113 -9.74 18.85 38.74
N LYS A 114 -9.89 17.55 39.09
CA LYS A 114 -10.86 17.11 40.10
C LYS A 114 -10.38 17.23 41.56
N LYS A 115 -9.20 17.81 41.82
CA LYS A 115 -8.64 17.87 43.19
C LYS A 115 -8.96 19.15 43.96
N ASP A 116 -9.60 20.13 43.34
CA ASP A 116 -9.85 21.46 43.93
C ASP A 116 -11.34 21.76 44.19
N TYR A 117 -12.16 20.76 44.53
CA TYR A 117 -13.54 20.96 45.00
C TYR A 117 -13.87 20.06 46.19
#